data_AF-A0A4S0JPR8-F1
#
_entry.id   AF-A0A4S0JPR8-F1
#
_cell.length_a   1.000
_cell.length_b   1.000
_cell.length_c   1.000
_cell.angle_alpha   90.00
_cell.angle_beta   90.00
_cell.angle_gamma   90.00
#
_symmetry.space_group_name_H-M   'P 1'
#
loop_
_entity.id
_entity.type
_entity.pdbx_description
1 polymer ?
#
loop_
_entity_poly.entity_id
_entity_poly.type
_entity_poly.pdbx_seq_one_letter_code
_entity_poly.pdbx_strand_id
1 'polypeptide(L)'
;TNGGLVHGQYGDLTITGTPATGYTYSYTLLDNTSGNTTHDDFAVQVVDSDGDPASTTLSIAIVDDVPTAVADSATQTTENAPVTVNVFANDVPGAHGVNITDPTKVSYVAGSLAGGTGTV
;
A
#
# COMPACT_ATOMS: atom_id res chain seq x y z
N THR A 1 -24.30 15.40 -5.09
CA THR A 1 -24.70 14.49 -6.19
C THR A 1 -25.57 13.39 -5.59
N ASN A 2 -26.68 13.00 -6.25
CA ASN A 2 -27.54 11.88 -5.81
C ASN A 2 -26.86 10.52 -6.09
N GLY A 3 -25.68 10.31 -5.50
CA GLY A 3 -24.74 9.30 -5.97
C GLY A 3 -23.96 9.75 -7.22
N GLY A 4 -22.79 9.14 -7.42
CA GLY A 4 -21.86 9.47 -8.50
C GLY A 4 -20.39 9.34 -8.08
N LEU A 5 -19.52 9.41 -9.09
CA LEU A 5 -18.06 9.45 -8.93
C LEU A 5 -17.60 10.88 -8.61
N VAL A 6 -16.72 11.02 -7.63
CA VAL A 6 -16.07 12.27 -7.23
C VAL A 6 -14.57 12.02 -7.19
N HIS A 7 -13.81 12.80 -7.97
CA HIS A 7 -12.36 12.73 -7.99
C HIS A 7 -11.78 13.49 -6.80
N GLY A 8 -11.05 12.79 -5.94
CA GLY A 8 -10.20 13.36 -4.91
C GLY A 8 -8.83 13.75 -5.47
N GLN A 9 -7.89 14.05 -4.57
CA GLN A 9 -6.50 14.31 -4.94
C GLN A 9 -5.75 13.00 -5.22
N TYR A 10 -6.01 11.96 -4.43
CA TYR A 10 -5.29 10.68 -4.50
C TYR A 10 -6.16 9.53 -5.02
N GLY A 11 -7.47 9.65 -4.88
CA GLY A 11 -8.38 8.57 -5.23
C GLY A 11 -9.77 9.03 -5.62
N ASP A 12 -10.57 8.05 -5.99
CA ASP A 12 -11.90 8.21 -6.52
C ASP A 12 -12.93 7.73 -5.51
N LEU A 13 -13.80 8.65 -5.07
CA LEU A 13 -14.95 8.34 -4.21
C LEU A 13 -16.18 8.07 -5.08
N THR A 14 -16.76 6.88 -4.98
CA THR A 14 -18.04 6.56 -5.60
C THR A 14 -19.11 6.45 -4.53
N ILE A 15 -20.16 7.28 -4.65
CA ILE A 15 -21.35 7.19 -3.81
C ILE A 15 -22.46 6.48 -4.60
N THR A 16 -23.09 5.49 -3.98
CA THR A 16 -24.24 4.77 -4.55
C THR A 16 -25.41 4.75 -3.57
N GLY A 17 -26.61 4.48 -4.08
CA GLY A 17 -27.83 4.42 -3.26
C GLY A 17 -28.68 5.69 -3.36
N THR A 18 -29.70 5.76 -2.50
CA THR A 18 -30.73 6.81 -2.52
C THR A 18 -31.18 7.12 -1.09
N PRO A 19 -31.87 8.24 -0.84
CA PRO A 19 -32.45 8.51 0.47
C PRO A 19 -33.38 7.39 0.96
N ALA A 20 -34.10 6.73 0.03
CA ALA A 20 -35.05 5.66 0.36
C ALA A 20 -34.37 4.33 0.75
N THR A 21 -33.18 4.05 0.22
CA THR A 21 -32.45 2.79 0.42
C THR A 21 -31.22 2.93 1.32
N GLY A 22 -30.87 4.16 1.70
CA GLY A 22 -29.57 4.51 2.26
C GLY A 22 -28.50 4.73 1.18
N TYR A 23 -27.45 5.45 1.57
CA TYR A 23 -26.26 5.67 0.77
C TYR A 23 -25.14 4.73 1.20
N THR A 24 -24.38 4.23 0.24
CA THR A 24 -23.13 3.47 0.42
C THR A 24 -22.02 4.15 -0.36
N TYR A 25 -20.77 3.89 0.03
CA TYR A 25 -19.62 4.46 -0.65
C TYR A 25 -18.54 3.40 -0.88
N SER A 26 -17.75 3.62 -1.93
CA SER A 26 -16.45 2.97 -2.13
C SER A 26 -15.41 4.04 -2.47
N TYR A 27 -14.17 3.78 -2.08
CA TYR A 27 -13.02 4.62 -2.42
C TYR A 27 -11.96 3.76 -3.08
N THR A 28 -11.42 4.23 -4.19
CA THR A 28 -10.29 3.59 -4.89
C THR A 28 -9.11 4.54 -4.90
N LEU A 29 -8.02 4.15 -4.24
CA LEU A 29 -6.76 4.86 -4.35
C LEU A 29 -6.18 4.66 -5.75
N LEU A 30 -5.83 5.74 -6.45
CA LEU A 30 -5.39 5.66 -7.85
C LEU A 30 -3.88 5.38 -7.98
N ASP A 31 -3.09 5.80 -7.00
CA ASP A 31 -1.66 5.55 -6.97
C ASP A 31 -1.14 5.47 -5.52
N ASN A 32 0.02 4.85 -5.33
CA ASN A 32 0.64 4.75 -4.02
C ASN A 32 0.97 6.14 -3.45
N THR A 33 0.79 6.30 -2.15
CA THR A 33 1.22 7.51 -1.41
C THR A 33 2.52 7.23 -0.66
N SER A 34 3.09 8.23 0.01
CA SER A 34 4.23 8.05 0.92
C SER A 34 3.92 8.69 2.26
N GLY A 35 4.17 7.97 3.34
CA GLY A 35 3.91 8.41 4.70
C GLY A 35 2.42 8.42 5.09
N ASN A 36 2.19 8.56 6.40
CA ASN A 36 0.89 8.34 7.04
C ASN A 36 0.06 9.61 7.29
N THR A 37 0.41 10.72 6.65
CA THR A 37 -0.30 12.00 6.80
C THR A 37 -1.22 12.32 5.61
N THR A 38 -1.26 11.42 4.63
CA THR A 38 -1.97 11.62 3.38
C THR A 38 -3.45 11.29 3.55
N HIS A 39 -4.33 12.12 2.99
CA HIS A 39 -5.77 11.94 3.06
C HIS A 39 -6.47 12.65 1.90
N ASP A 40 -7.70 12.22 1.62
CA ASP A 40 -8.65 12.95 0.77
C ASP A 40 -9.84 13.43 1.61
N ASP A 41 -10.22 14.70 1.45
CA ASP A 41 -11.39 15.29 2.10
C ASP A 41 -12.49 15.57 1.08
N PHE A 42 -13.68 15.05 1.35
CA PHE A 42 -14.88 15.26 0.53
C PHE A 42 -15.95 15.99 1.32
N ALA A 43 -16.40 17.14 0.81
CA ALA A 43 -17.55 17.83 1.37
C ALA A 43 -18.83 17.04 1.07
N VAL A 44 -19.58 16.71 2.12
CA VAL A 44 -20.84 15.97 2.05
C VAL A 44 -21.97 16.89 2.49
N GLN A 45 -23.04 16.92 1.71
CA GLN A 45 -24.30 17.57 2.08
C GLN A 45 -25.45 16.60 1.83
N VAL A 46 -26.32 16.49 2.82
CA VAL A 46 -27.60 15.77 2.73
C VAL A 46 -28.74 16.75 2.91
N VAL A 47 -29.87 16.46 2.28
CA VAL A 47 -31.10 17.24 2.37
C VAL A 47 -32.23 16.24 2.68
N ASP A 48 -33.01 16.50 3.71
CA ASP A 48 -34.15 15.66 4.07
C ASP A 48 -35.39 15.95 3.20
N SER A 49 -36.51 15.27 3.48
CA SER A 49 -37.72 15.35 2.66
C SER A 49 -38.41 16.71 2.68
N ASP A 50 -38.19 17.51 3.71
CA ASP A 50 -38.73 18.85 3.91
C ASP A 50 -37.77 19.96 3.47
N GLY A 51 -36.54 19.60 3.08
CA GLY A 51 -35.62 20.47 2.36
C GLY A 51 -34.50 21.06 3.23
N ASP A 52 -34.35 20.60 4.47
CA ASP A 52 -33.36 21.11 5.39
C ASP A 52 -31.99 20.47 5.12
N PRO A 53 -30.94 21.27 4.86
CA PRO A 53 -29.62 20.75 4.57
C PRO A 53 -28.79 20.51 5.84
N ALA A 54 -28.03 19.42 5.85
CA ALA A 54 -26.95 19.18 6.80
C ALA A 54 -25.65 18.86 6.06
N SER A 55 -24.53 19.41 6.54
CA SER A 55 -23.23 19.26 5.90
C SER A 55 -22.16 18.73 6.85
N THR A 56 -21.21 17.97 6.31
CA THR A 56 -20.02 17.46 7.02
C THR A 56 -18.87 17.23 6.03
N THR A 57 -17.71 16.83 6.53
CA THR A 57 -16.58 16.37 5.73
C THR A 57 -16.38 14.88 5.94
N LEU A 58 -16.31 14.12 4.84
CA LEU A 58 -15.80 12.74 4.85
C LEU A 58 -14.31 12.78 4.55
N SER A 59 -13.50 12.45 5.55
CA SER A 59 -12.05 12.33 5.41
C SER A 59 -11.66 10.87 5.23
N ILE A 60 -10.92 10.56 4.17
CA ILE A 60 -10.36 9.24 3.89
C ILE A 60 -8.86 9.30 4.15
N ALA A 61 -8.43 8.75 5.28
CA ALA A 61 -7.01 8.63 5.59
C ALA A 61 -6.36 7.53 4.74
N ILE A 62 -5.21 7.84 4.15
CA ILE A 62 -4.42 6.91 3.35
C ILE A 62 -3.19 6.54 4.17
N VAL A 63 -3.16 5.30 4.64
CA VAL A 63 -2.09 4.77 5.47
C VAL A 63 -1.07 4.07 4.57
N ASP A 64 0.16 4.54 4.65
CA ASP A 64 1.31 3.97 3.95
C ASP A 64 1.78 2.73 4.70
N ASP A 65 1.92 1.62 3.99
CA ASP A 65 2.53 0.43 4.56
C ASP A 65 4.06 0.53 4.51
N VAL A 66 4.74 -0.32 5.27
CA VAL A 66 6.20 -0.40 5.27
C VAL A 66 6.64 -1.81 4.92
N PRO A 67 7.69 -1.98 4.09
CA PRO A 67 8.24 -3.30 3.83
C PRO A 67 8.81 -3.90 5.12
N THR A 68 8.68 -5.21 5.28
CA THR A 68 9.26 -5.96 6.41
C THR A 68 10.25 -6.99 5.89
N ALA A 69 11.52 -6.82 6.25
CA ALA A 69 12.57 -7.78 5.95
C ALA A 69 12.65 -8.87 7.04
N VAL A 70 12.86 -10.11 6.64
CA VAL A 70 13.03 -11.26 7.53
C VAL A 70 14.41 -11.87 7.30
N ALA A 71 15.13 -12.15 8.39
CA ALA A 71 16.49 -12.68 8.30
C ALA A 71 16.53 -14.01 7.53
N ASP A 72 17.39 -14.06 6.52
CA ASP A 72 17.67 -15.27 5.76
C ASP A 72 18.56 -16.24 6.54
N SER A 73 18.33 -17.54 6.32
CA SER A 73 19.24 -18.57 6.80
C SER A 73 19.36 -19.70 5.77
N ALA A 74 20.55 -20.28 5.68
CA ALA A 74 20.80 -21.46 4.88
C ALA A 74 21.88 -22.33 5.50
N THR A 75 21.76 -23.63 5.28
CA THR A 75 22.71 -24.63 5.78
C THR A 75 23.47 -25.22 4.61
N GLN A 76 24.79 -25.24 4.69
CA GLN A 76 25.63 -25.99 3.77
C GLN A 76 25.71 -27.46 4.24
N THR A 77 25.18 -28.37 3.44
CA THR A 77 25.17 -29.81 3.77
C THR A 77 26.40 -30.56 3.25
N THR A 78 27.10 -29.99 2.27
CA THR A 78 28.32 -30.56 1.67
C THR A 78 29.38 -29.48 1.59
N GLU A 79 30.59 -29.79 2.04
CA GLU A 79 31.71 -28.87 1.99
C GLU A 79 31.92 -28.35 0.55
N ASN A 80 32.22 -27.05 0.43
CA ASN A 80 32.46 -26.35 -0.83
C ASN A 80 31.28 -26.34 -1.82
N ALA A 81 30.10 -26.83 -1.45
CA ALA A 81 28.91 -26.69 -2.29
C ALA A 81 28.37 -25.25 -2.24
N PRO A 82 27.88 -24.70 -3.37
CA PRO A 82 27.26 -23.39 -3.39
C PRO A 82 25.98 -23.38 -2.54
N VAL A 83 25.75 -22.27 -1.85
CA VAL A 83 24.51 -22.00 -1.11
C VAL A 83 23.78 -20.87 -1.82
N THR A 84 22.58 -21.18 -2.32
CA THR A 84 21.73 -20.20 -2.99
C THR A 84 20.60 -19.81 -2.05
N VAL A 85 20.46 -18.52 -1.79
CA VAL A 85 19.38 -17.94 -0.98
C VAL A 85 18.64 -16.92 -1.82
N ASN A 86 17.31 -16.99 -1.83
CA ASN A 86 16.47 -15.92 -2.34
C ASN A 86 16.13 -14.98 -1.19
N VAL A 87 16.77 -13.81 -1.16
CA VAL A 87 16.65 -12.80 -0.10
C VAL A 87 15.26 -12.17 0.02
N PHE A 88 14.35 -12.42 -0.92
CA PHE A 88 12.97 -11.94 -0.86
C PHE A 88 11.97 -13.04 -0.50
N ALA A 89 12.42 -14.29 -0.32
CA ALA A 89 11.51 -15.42 -0.18
C ALA A 89 10.65 -15.37 1.09
N ASN A 90 11.14 -14.71 2.14
CA ASN A 90 10.52 -14.58 3.45
C ASN A 90 10.17 -13.12 3.82
N ASP A 91 10.42 -12.17 2.92
CA ASP A 91 10.11 -10.76 3.11
C ASP A 91 8.64 -10.46 2.81
N VAL A 92 8.11 -9.41 3.46
CA VAL A 92 6.82 -8.82 3.11
C VAL A 92 7.07 -7.52 2.34
N PRO A 93 6.74 -7.44 1.03
CA PRO A 93 6.88 -6.20 0.29
C PRO A 93 5.89 -5.15 0.78
N GLY A 94 6.27 -3.87 0.72
CA GLY A 94 5.31 -2.77 0.83
C GLY A 94 4.50 -2.59 -0.45
N ALA A 95 3.49 -1.73 -0.42
CA ALA A 95 2.58 -1.41 -1.51
C ALA A 95 3.30 -0.77 -2.71
N HIS A 96 4.44 -0.10 -2.49
CA HIS A 96 5.29 0.42 -3.57
C HIS A 96 5.99 -0.70 -4.36
N GLY A 97 6.04 -1.90 -3.79
CA GLY A 97 6.75 -3.05 -4.33
C GLY A 97 8.25 -2.84 -4.46
N VAL A 98 8.96 -3.93 -4.80
CA VAL A 98 10.32 -3.87 -5.31
C VAL A 98 10.30 -4.56 -6.67
N ASN A 99 10.83 -3.91 -7.70
CA ASN A 99 11.05 -4.58 -8.97
C ASN A 99 12.23 -5.55 -8.82
N ILE A 100 11.96 -6.75 -8.32
CA ILE A 100 12.96 -7.80 -8.05
C ILE A 100 13.68 -8.29 -9.32
N THR A 101 13.18 -7.93 -10.51
CA THR A 101 13.84 -8.24 -11.79
C THR A 101 14.81 -7.15 -12.24
N ASP A 102 14.80 -5.98 -11.60
CA ASP A 102 15.72 -4.88 -11.87
C ASP A 102 16.97 -5.00 -10.95
N PRO A 103 18.14 -5.41 -11.50
CA PRO A 103 19.35 -5.61 -10.71
C PRO A 103 19.93 -4.30 -10.15
N THR A 104 19.40 -3.13 -10.54
CA THR A 104 19.80 -1.84 -9.96
C THR A 104 19.05 -1.50 -8.66
N LYS A 105 17.93 -2.18 -8.41
CA LYS A 105 17.12 -2.02 -7.19
C LYS A 105 17.59 -2.91 -6.04
N VAL A 106 18.44 -3.88 -6.36
CA VAL A 106 19.04 -4.82 -5.39
C VAL A 106 20.55 -4.63 -5.43
N SER A 107 21.10 -3.93 -4.43
CA SER A 107 22.55 -3.78 -4.29
C SER A 107 23.05 -4.64 -3.14
N TYR A 108 24.16 -5.34 -3.38
CA TYR A 108 24.91 -6.00 -2.31
C TYR A 108 25.47 -4.95 -1.34
N VAL A 109 25.38 -5.23 -0.04
CA VAL A 109 26.08 -4.47 1.00
C VAL A 109 27.34 -5.25 1.37
N ALA A 110 28.51 -4.68 1.09
CA ALA A 110 29.79 -5.29 1.42
C ALA A 110 29.87 -5.66 2.91
N GLY A 111 30.17 -6.93 3.20
CA GLY A 111 30.31 -7.44 4.57
C GLY A 111 29.02 -7.96 5.22
N SER A 112 27.90 -8.09 4.48
CA SER A 112 26.67 -8.71 5.00
C SER A 112 26.80 -10.21 5.27
N LEU A 113 27.81 -10.88 4.69
CA LEU A 113 28.11 -12.28 4.93
C LEU A 113 29.07 -12.40 6.13
N ALA A 114 28.57 -12.93 7.25
CA ALA A 114 29.39 -13.26 8.41
C ALA A 114 29.69 -14.76 8.44
N GLY A 115 30.98 -15.14 8.49
CA GLY A 115 31.40 -16.51 8.78
C GLY A 115 31.76 -17.42 7.60
N GLY A 116 31.88 -16.91 6.37
CA GLY A 116 32.36 -17.70 5.23
C GLY A 116 33.17 -16.89 4.22
N THR A 117 34.18 -17.50 3.61
CA THR A 117 35.02 -16.93 2.52
C THR A 117 34.35 -17.04 1.15
N GLY A 118 33.01 -17.02 1.10
CA GLY A 118 32.26 -17.13 -0.14
C GLY A 118 32.47 -15.90 -1.01
N THR A 119 33.14 -16.06 -2.14
CA THR A 119 33.04 -15.13 -3.27
C THR A 119 31.74 -15.42 -4.01
N VAL A 120 31.02 -14.37 -4.37
CA VAL A 120 29.93 -14.43 -5.36
C VAL A 120 30.52 -14.58 -6.75
#